data_AF-A0A165Z708-F1
#
_entry.id   AF-A0A165Z708-F1
#
_cell.length_a   1.000
_cell.length_b   1.000
_cell.length_c   1.000
_cell.angle_alpha   90.00
_cell.angle_beta   90.00
_cell.angle_gamma   90.00
#
_symmetry.space_group_name_H-M   'P 1'
#
loop_
_entity.id
_entity.type
_entity.pdbx_description
1 polymer ?
#
loop_
_entity_poly.entity_id
_entity_poly.type
_entity_poly.pdbx_seq_one_letter_code
_entity_poly.pdbx_strand_id
1 'polypeptide(L)'
;MKLVYGDLLVIEFLDSLVPSLPSTFTVPRSFDLAPTLSLLLRYQSDIGYSLSRYRSTLLYFLDRGGFELLSSLRPAYDFFQLCLGLPSDDSLGSTDRQERARFYLGHEAFVVLPPPSPEELQDLVDALQSYRNDMASEDLEKNFVDAVIECDYLAREGNEAEIKGLLSHVDCVALLGLILEYPRFSGQKISSLILLIIEANELECISAAPALLANIPLVARFDGDLPILAFLTSLISFLPPGYIVPPRFDLSQTLALFMLNDPDRQTWRKHSETLMHYLHAGAFDALSDQDSVREFLTICTFPDLWVELGWSWDQGTSAPTRERAIELQRKLEVLDAAREAALLAADDPADSRSPEEEDKPPALALRVWDAVTRRLGNIWRWKWRVGALAANGDVEMALSNQRGM
;
A
#
# COMPACT_ATOMS: atom_id res chain seq x y z
N MET A 1 6.51 24.13 -15.17
CA MET A 1 6.92 24.28 -13.77
C MET A 1 7.15 22.86 -13.25
N LYS A 2 8.43 22.43 -13.16
CA LYS A 2 8.76 21.08 -12.68
C LYS A 2 8.39 21.02 -11.20
N LEU A 3 7.55 20.07 -10.81
CA LEU A 3 7.37 19.71 -9.39
C LEU A 3 8.75 19.35 -8.85
N VAL A 4 9.19 20.04 -7.81
CA VAL A 4 10.40 19.71 -7.07
C VAL A 4 10.13 18.35 -6.44
N TYR A 5 10.72 17.31 -7.02
CA TYR A 5 10.70 15.95 -6.49
C TYR A 5 11.39 15.94 -5.13
N GLY A 6 10.68 15.54 -4.07
CA GLY A 6 11.31 14.93 -2.90
C GLY A 6 11.65 15.78 -1.68
N ASP A 7 11.25 17.06 -1.60
CA ASP A 7 11.52 17.88 -0.40
C ASP A 7 10.24 18.38 0.29
N LEU A 8 10.19 18.22 1.61
CA LEU A 8 9.12 18.74 2.46
C LEU A 8 9.47 20.16 2.88
N LEU A 9 9.10 21.13 2.04
CA LEU A 9 9.47 22.56 2.19
C LEU A 9 9.25 23.13 3.60
N VAL A 10 8.20 22.68 4.31
CA VAL A 10 7.96 23.10 5.71
C VAL A 10 9.10 22.66 6.61
N ILE A 11 9.57 21.41 6.48
CA ILE A 11 10.67 20.88 7.29
C ILE A 11 12.00 21.50 6.86
N GLU A 12 12.20 21.76 5.57
CA GLU A 12 13.38 22.48 5.08
C GLU A 12 13.48 23.90 5.65
N PHE A 13 12.36 24.60 5.68
CA PHE A 13 12.27 25.90 6.32
C PHE A 13 12.65 25.80 7.80
N LEU A 14 12.07 24.85 8.53
CA LEU A 14 12.40 24.62 9.93
C LEU A 14 13.88 24.28 10.15
N ASP A 15 14.47 23.46 9.28
CA ASP A 15 15.88 23.08 9.32
C ASP A 15 16.80 24.29 9.12
N SER A 16 16.45 25.17 8.17
CA SER A 16 17.19 26.41 7.92
C SER A 16 17.18 27.39 9.10
N LEU A 17 16.18 27.30 9.99
CA LEU A 17 16.10 28.13 11.18
C LEU A 17 17.04 27.64 12.28
N VAL A 18 17.25 26.33 12.43
CA VAL A 18 17.99 25.73 13.55
C VAL A 18 19.34 26.41 13.84
N PRO A 19 20.21 26.71 12.85
CA PRO A 19 21.49 27.36 13.10
C PRO A 19 21.39 28.80 13.64
N SER A 20 20.26 29.46 13.39
CA SER A 20 20.01 30.86 13.78
C SER A 20 19.29 30.99 15.12
N LEU A 21 18.81 29.88 15.69
CA LEU A 21 18.05 29.90 16.94
C LEU A 21 19.00 29.91 18.16
N PRO A 22 18.69 30.69 19.21
CA PRO A 22 19.48 30.67 20.43
C PRO A 22 19.37 29.32 21.14
N SER A 23 20.39 28.96 21.92
CA SER A 23 20.40 27.71 22.70
C SER A 23 19.29 27.64 23.76
N THR A 24 18.67 28.76 24.09
CA THR A 24 17.52 28.90 25.02
C THR A 24 16.18 28.99 24.31
N PHE A 25 16.14 28.81 22.99
CA PHE A 25 14.91 28.86 22.21
C PHE A 25 13.89 27.85 22.72
N THR A 26 12.64 28.30 22.80
CA THR A 26 11.44 27.48 23.04
C THR A 26 10.44 27.81 21.97
N VAL A 27 9.69 26.82 21.51
CA VAL A 27 8.72 27.03 20.43
C VAL A 27 7.55 27.91 20.90
N PRO A 28 6.97 28.74 20.02
CA PRO A 28 5.76 29.50 20.34
C PRO A 28 4.57 28.60 20.69
N ARG A 29 3.66 29.04 21.55
CA ARG A 29 2.47 28.26 21.96
C ARG A 29 1.56 27.79 20.81
N SER A 30 1.58 28.48 19.68
CA SER A 30 0.80 28.12 18.49
C SER A 30 1.52 27.14 17.56
N PHE A 31 2.71 26.67 17.95
CA PHE A 31 3.57 25.86 17.11
C PHE A 31 3.24 24.37 17.29
N ASP A 32 2.19 23.94 16.60
CA ASP A 32 1.77 22.54 16.57
C ASP A 32 2.51 21.78 15.45
N LEU A 33 3.27 20.76 15.85
CA LEU A 33 4.03 19.92 14.93
C LEU A 33 3.25 18.70 14.41
N ALA A 34 2.08 18.38 14.95
CA ALA A 34 1.35 17.17 14.58
C ALA A 34 1.06 17.06 13.06
N PRO A 35 0.66 18.13 12.34
CA PRO A 35 0.49 18.09 10.89
C PRO A 35 1.80 17.84 10.15
N THR A 36 2.90 18.43 10.62
CA THR A 36 4.23 18.29 10.01
C THR A 36 4.78 16.88 10.19
N LEU A 37 4.56 16.27 11.36
CA LEU A 37 4.90 14.87 11.62
C LEU A 37 4.10 13.93 10.71
N SER A 38 2.81 14.19 10.56
CA SER A 38 1.93 13.44 9.64
C SER A 38 2.41 13.54 8.19
N LEU A 39 2.86 14.73 7.78
CA LEU A 39 3.40 14.97 6.44
C LEU A 39 4.70 14.20 6.22
N LEU A 40 5.62 14.20 7.20
CA LEU A 40 6.84 13.41 7.13
C LEU A 40 6.54 11.92 6.98
N LEU A 41 5.70 11.37 7.85
CA LEU A 41 5.34 9.95 7.86
C LEU A 41 4.71 9.52 6.53
N ARG A 42 3.91 10.40 5.92
CA ARG A 42 3.28 10.15 4.63
C ARG A 42 4.27 10.03 3.46
N TYR A 43 5.33 10.83 3.46
CA TYR A 43 6.27 10.92 2.33
C TYR A 43 7.66 10.36 2.65
N GLN A 44 7.80 9.62 3.75
CA GLN A 44 9.10 9.09 4.21
C GLN A 44 9.79 8.17 3.19
N SER A 45 9.02 7.51 2.32
CA SER A 45 9.53 6.67 1.22
C SER A 45 10.20 7.50 0.12
N ASP A 46 9.63 8.66 -0.20
CA ASP A 46 10.07 9.53 -1.29
C ASP A 46 11.26 10.41 -0.93
N ILE A 47 11.45 10.70 0.36
CA ILE A 47 12.43 11.68 0.86
C ILE A 47 13.69 11.01 1.42
N GLY A 48 14.06 9.82 0.96
CA GLY A 48 15.10 8.98 1.56
C GLY A 48 16.42 9.71 1.93
N TYR A 49 16.92 10.57 1.04
CA TYR A 49 18.13 11.36 1.29
C TYR A 49 17.95 12.43 2.37
N SER A 50 16.77 13.06 2.44
CA SER A 50 16.44 14.13 3.39
C SER A 50 15.89 13.58 4.72
N LEU A 51 15.44 12.32 4.78
CA LEU A 51 14.75 11.74 5.94
C LEU A 51 15.58 11.79 7.22
N SER A 52 16.88 11.54 7.12
CA SER A 52 17.79 11.63 8.27
C SER A 52 17.84 13.06 8.83
N ARG A 53 18.02 14.05 7.95
CA ARG A 53 18.05 15.47 8.29
C ARG A 53 16.73 15.92 8.91
N TYR A 54 15.61 15.61 8.26
CA TYR A 54 14.27 15.98 8.71
C TYR A 54 13.90 15.40 10.08
N ARG A 55 14.29 14.16 10.37
CA ARG A 55 14.13 13.58 11.71
C ARG A 55 14.87 14.40 12.77
N SER A 56 16.12 14.78 12.49
CA SER A 56 16.93 15.60 13.40
C SER A 56 16.30 16.97 13.64
N THR A 57 15.81 17.61 12.57
CA THR A 57 15.10 18.88 12.66
C THR A 57 13.85 18.77 13.54
N LEU A 58 12.99 17.78 13.29
CA LEU A 58 11.74 17.62 14.03
C LEU A 58 11.99 17.27 15.50
N LEU A 59 12.93 16.37 15.78
CA LEU A 59 13.37 16.07 17.14
C LEU A 59 13.86 17.35 17.84
N TYR A 60 14.66 18.19 17.17
CA TYR A 60 15.10 19.46 17.74
C TYR A 60 13.92 20.32 18.21
N PHE A 61 12.88 20.49 17.39
CA PHE A 61 11.73 21.32 17.81
C PHE A 61 10.88 20.65 18.89
N LEU A 62 10.75 19.32 18.89
CA LEU A 62 10.08 18.57 19.95
C LEU A 62 10.77 18.78 21.32
N ASP A 63 12.12 18.74 21.36
CA ASP A 63 12.91 19.03 22.56
C ASP A 63 12.80 20.47 23.07
N ARG A 64 12.36 21.40 22.21
CA ARG A 64 12.20 22.82 22.56
C ARG A 64 10.80 23.19 23.01
N GLY A 65 10.06 22.23 23.56
CA GLY A 65 8.70 22.42 24.05
C GLY A 65 7.63 22.12 23.00
N GLY A 66 8.01 21.58 21.84
CA GLY A 66 7.07 21.28 20.76
C GLY A 66 6.24 20.05 21.02
N PHE A 67 6.74 19.13 21.86
CA PHE A 67 6.03 17.91 22.23
C PHE A 67 4.76 18.22 23.04
N GLU A 68 4.87 19.13 24.01
CA GLU A 68 3.78 19.55 24.90
C GLU A 68 2.70 20.37 24.19
N LEU A 69 2.98 20.83 22.96
CA LEU A 69 2.08 21.65 22.14
C LEU A 69 1.43 20.88 21.00
N LEU A 70 1.64 19.56 20.92
CA LEU A 70 1.03 18.73 19.90
C LEU A 70 -0.49 18.69 20.07
N SER A 71 -1.22 19.01 18.99
CA SER A 71 -2.67 18.84 18.97
C SER A 71 -3.09 17.37 18.94
N SER A 72 -2.19 16.50 18.49
CA SER A 72 -2.39 15.06 18.41
C SER A 72 -1.08 14.33 18.68
N LEU A 73 -1.11 13.39 19.62
CA LEU A 73 0.04 12.56 19.99
C LEU A 73 0.31 11.43 18.97
N ARG A 74 -0.69 11.02 18.19
CA ARG A 74 -0.58 9.89 17.25
C ARG A 74 0.54 10.05 16.20
N PRO A 75 0.64 11.16 15.45
CA PRO A 75 1.77 11.36 14.53
C PRO A 75 3.13 11.42 15.23
N ALA A 76 3.17 11.81 16.51
CA ALA A 76 4.41 11.81 17.28
C ALA A 76 4.81 10.39 17.69
N TYR A 77 3.86 9.56 18.13
CA TYR A 77 4.11 8.15 18.42
C TYR A 77 4.69 7.43 17.19
N ASP A 78 4.01 7.50 16.05
CA ASP A 78 4.45 6.87 14.81
C ASP A 78 5.82 7.42 14.35
N PHE A 79 6.07 8.72 14.55
CA PHE A 79 7.37 9.34 14.28
C PHE A 79 8.49 8.81 15.17
N PHE A 80 8.25 8.60 16.47
CA PHE A 80 9.25 8.02 17.36
C PHE A 80 9.50 6.55 17.04
N GLN A 81 8.46 5.79 16.69
CA GLN A 81 8.61 4.42 16.18
C GLN A 81 9.45 4.38 14.89
N LEU A 82 9.22 5.29 13.95
CA LEU A 82 10.07 5.45 12.76
C LEU A 82 11.53 5.75 13.14
N CYS A 83 11.77 6.57 14.16
CA CYS A 83 13.12 6.86 14.64
C CYS A 83 13.82 5.61 15.21
N LEU A 84 13.07 4.65 15.77
CA LEU A 84 13.61 3.37 16.26
C LEU A 84 13.84 2.33 15.16
N GLY A 85 12.95 2.28 14.15
CA GLY A 85 12.94 1.20 13.15
C GLY A 85 14.01 1.29 12.06
N LEU A 86 14.69 2.43 11.91
CA LEU A 86 15.71 2.60 10.87
C LEU A 86 17.10 2.15 11.37
N PRO A 87 17.85 1.36 10.56
CA PRO A 87 19.15 0.86 10.95
C PRO A 87 20.08 2.01 11.31
N SER A 88 20.79 1.83 12.42
CA SER A 88 21.84 2.73 12.87
C SER A 88 22.96 2.71 11.85
N ASP A 89 22.99 3.68 10.95
CA ASP A 89 24.24 4.02 10.28
C ASP A 89 25.22 4.40 11.41
N ASP A 90 26.42 3.82 11.43
CA ASP A 90 27.45 3.86 12.51
C ASP A 90 27.92 5.28 12.94
N SER A 91 27.22 6.33 12.50
CA SER A 91 27.36 7.71 12.94
C SER A 91 26.86 7.92 14.37
N LEU A 92 27.62 8.66 15.19
CA LEU A 92 27.21 9.14 16.53
C LEU A 92 25.81 9.80 16.59
N GLY A 93 25.32 10.35 15.48
CA GLY A 93 24.01 11.01 15.40
C GLY A 93 22.81 10.05 15.24
N SER A 94 23.00 8.77 14.93
CA SER A 94 21.91 7.79 14.89
C SER A 94 21.51 7.33 16.29
N THR A 95 22.51 7.09 17.16
CA THR A 95 22.32 6.65 18.55
C THR A 95 21.57 7.70 19.38
N ASP A 96 21.94 8.98 19.28
CA ASP A 96 21.26 10.10 19.98
C ASP A 96 19.76 10.17 19.64
N ARG A 97 19.42 10.01 18.36
CA ARG A 97 18.02 10.07 17.91
C ARG A 97 17.20 8.90 18.44
N GLN A 98 17.76 7.69 18.45
CA GLN A 98 17.09 6.52 18.99
C GLN A 98 16.89 6.65 20.50
N GLU A 99 17.89 7.15 21.24
CA GLU A 99 17.77 7.40 22.68
C GLU A 99 16.69 8.44 22.98
N ARG A 100 16.65 9.54 22.24
CA ARG A 100 15.60 10.56 22.37
C ARG A 100 14.22 10.01 22.04
N ALA A 101 14.08 9.21 20.97
CA ALA A 101 12.83 8.55 20.65
C ALA A 101 12.37 7.58 21.76
N ARG A 102 13.29 6.80 22.36
CA ARG A 102 12.98 5.95 23.53
C ARG A 102 12.55 6.77 24.73
N PHE A 103 13.22 7.90 25.00
CA PHE A 103 12.84 8.81 26.07
C PHE A 103 11.41 9.31 25.89
N TYR A 104 11.06 9.79 24.70
CA TYR A 104 9.70 10.24 24.43
C TYR A 104 8.68 9.11 24.51
N LEU A 105 8.95 7.92 23.98
CA LEU A 105 8.03 6.78 24.07
C LEU A 105 7.83 6.30 25.53
N GLY A 106 8.75 6.61 26.43
CA GLY A 106 8.60 6.38 27.88
C GLY A 106 7.89 7.51 28.62
N HIS A 107 7.50 8.60 27.95
CA HIS A 107 6.81 9.73 28.55
C HIS A 107 5.38 9.34 28.98
N GLU A 108 4.89 9.87 30.10
CA GLU A 108 3.56 9.57 30.65
C GLU A 108 2.41 9.77 29.66
N ALA A 109 2.57 10.71 28.72
CA ALA A 109 1.63 10.95 27.62
C ALA A 109 1.49 9.78 26.63
N PHE A 110 2.45 8.85 26.61
CA PHE A 110 2.42 7.59 25.85
C PHE A 110 2.40 6.36 26.76
N VAL A 111 2.37 6.55 28.08
CA VAL A 111 2.11 5.44 29.00
C VAL A 111 0.66 5.06 28.82
N VAL A 112 0.44 3.75 28.61
CA VAL A 112 -0.84 3.06 28.38
C VAL A 112 -1.98 3.84 29.03
N LEU A 113 -2.77 4.51 28.19
CA LEU A 113 -4.03 5.10 28.63
C LEU A 113 -4.85 3.98 29.28
N PRO A 114 -5.66 4.31 30.32
CA PRO A 114 -6.61 3.33 30.81
C PRO A 114 -7.41 2.77 29.61
N PRO A 115 -7.75 1.48 29.62
CA PRO A 115 -8.56 0.89 28.56
C PRO A 115 -9.79 1.75 28.31
N PRO A 116 -10.24 1.87 27.04
CA PRO A 116 -11.40 2.68 26.71
C PRO A 116 -12.59 2.27 27.56
N SER A 117 -13.33 3.26 28.03
CA SER A 117 -14.55 3.04 28.80
C SER A 117 -15.58 2.27 27.97
N PRO A 118 -16.51 1.54 28.62
CA PRO A 118 -17.59 0.87 27.90
C PRO A 118 -18.42 1.83 27.03
N GLU A 119 -18.57 3.09 27.47
CA GLU A 119 -19.24 4.14 26.71
C GLU A 119 -18.46 4.50 25.43
N GLU A 120 -17.14 4.70 25.51
CA GLU A 120 -16.30 4.98 24.33
C GLU A 120 -16.29 3.82 23.34
N LEU A 121 -16.26 2.57 23.84
CA LEU A 121 -16.39 1.38 22.99
C LEU A 121 -17.76 1.32 22.31
N GLN A 122 -18.84 1.71 23.00
CA GLN A 122 -20.17 1.76 22.42
C GLN A 122 -20.28 2.85 21.35
N ASP A 123 -19.70 4.03 21.58
CA ASP A 123 -19.66 5.11 20.58
C ASP A 123 -18.94 4.67 19.29
N LEU A 124 -17.88 3.86 19.42
CA LEU A 124 -17.21 3.25 18.27
C LEU A 124 -18.12 2.26 17.54
N VAL A 125 -18.82 1.38 18.25
CA VAL A 125 -19.81 0.46 17.64
C VAL A 125 -20.87 1.25 16.87
N ASP A 126 -21.42 2.29 17.50
CA ASP A 126 -22.47 3.11 16.93
C ASP A 126 -21.99 3.83 15.67
N ALA A 127 -20.76 4.35 15.66
CA ALA A 127 -20.14 4.96 14.49
C ALA A 127 -19.95 3.95 13.34
N LEU A 128 -19.46 2.73 13.65
CA LEU A 128 -19.27 1.66 12.67
C LEU A 128 -20.61 1.20 12.06
N GLN A 129 -21.66 1.09 12.87
CA GLN A 129 -22.98 0.65 12.43
C GLN A 129 -23.77 1.76 11.72
N SER A 130 -23.65 3.01 12.14
CA SER A 130 -24.42 4.13 11.57
C SER A 130 -24.10 4.38 10.11
N TYR A 131 -22.83 4.29 9.73
CA TYR A 131 -22.42 4.48 8.33
C TYR A 131 -22.97 3.41 7.39
N ARG A 132 -23.11 2.16 7.87
CA ARG A 132 -23.76 1.08 7.10
C ARG A 132 -25.20 1.43 6.71
N ASN A 133 -25.89 2.19 7.56
CA ASN A 133 -27.30 2.53 7.37
C ASN A 133 -27.50 3.75 6.45
N ASP A 134 -26.51 4.64 6.35
CA ASP A 134 -26.56 5.83 5.51
C ASP A 134 -25.16 6.21 4.98
N MET A 135 -24.78 5.56 3.88
CA MET A 135 -23.50 5.80 3.19
C MET A 135 -23.46 7.11 2.40
N ALA A 136 -24.54 7.89 2.35
CA ALA A 136 -24.59 9.16 1.62
C ALA A 136 -24.18 10.35 2.49
N SER A 137 -24.07 10.16 3.81
CA SER A 137 -23.75 11.21 4.77
C SER A 137 -22.24 11.38 4.94
N GLU A 138 -21.71 12.56 4.58
CA GLU A 138 -20.30 12.91 4.75
C GLU A 138 -19.85 12.90 6.22
N ASP A 139 -20.74 13.30 7.15
CA ASP A 139 -20.45 13.30 8.58
C ASP A 139 -20.33 11.86 9.13
N LEU A 140 -21.20 10.95 8.67
CA LEU A 140 -21.13 9.54 9.05
C LEU A 140 -19.92 8.84 8.43
N GLU A 141 -19.58 9.19 7.18
CA GLU A 141 -18.35 8.72 6.52
C GLU A 141 -17.12 9.09 7.34
N LYS A 142 -17.02 10.35 7.79
CA LYS A 142 -15.90 10.80 8.62
C LYS A 142 -15.85 10.06 9.96
N ASN A 143 -16.99 9.94 10.65
CA ASN A 143 -17.05 9.24 11.93
C ASN A 143 -16.67 7.76 11.78
N PHE A 144 -17.08 7.11 10.69
CA PHE A 144 -16.69 5.74 10.36
C PHE A 144 -15.18 5.61 10.14
N VAL A 145 -14.60 6.51 9.35
CA VAL A 145 -13.15 6.51 9.10
C VAL A 145 -12.37 6.68 10.39
N ASP A 146 -12.77 7.65 11.22
CA ASP A 146 -12.14 7.91 12.52
C ASP A 146 -12.29 6.68 13.45
N ALA A 147 -13.47 6.05 13.49
CA ALA A 147 -13.71 4.85 14.30
C ALA A 147 -12.86 3.64 13.85
N VAL A 148 -12.75 3.37 12.55
CA VAL A 148 -11.90 2.30 12.01
C VAL A 148 -10.43 2.54 12.37
N ILE A 149 -9.98 3.79 12.19
CA ILE A 149 -8.60 4.23 12.46
C ILE A 149 -8.27 4.16 13.95
N GLU A 150 -9.25 4.36 14.83
CA GLU A 150 -9.13 4.23 16.28
C GLU A 150 -9.14 2.75 16.71
N CYS A 151 -10.00 1.92 16.12
CA CYS A 151 -10.00 0.48 16.40
C CYS A 151 -8.67 -0.19 16.02
N ASP A 152 -8.07 0.17 14.87
CA ASP A 152 -6.73 -0.32 14.50
C ASP A 152 -5.66 0.15 15.49
N TYR A 153 -5.77 1.38 15.98
CA TYR A 153 -4.85 1.93 16.95
C TYR A 153 -4.92 1.18 18.29
N LEU A 154 -6.12 1.01 18.84
CA LEU A 154 -6.35 0.25 20.06
C LEU A 154 -5.86 -1.20 19.93
N ALA A 155 -6.05 -1.82 18.77
CA ALA A 155 -5.50 -3.14 18.46
C ALA A 155 -3.96 -3.15 18.54
N ARG A 156 -3.29 -2.12 17.98
CA ARG A 156 -1.82 -1.99 18.03
C ARG A 156 -1.26 -1.71 19.42
N GLU A 157 -2.05 -1.07 20.30
CA GLU A 157 -1.67 -0.82 21.69
C GLU A 157 -1.81 -2.05 22.60
N GLY A 158 -2.31 -3.17 22.09
CA GLY A 158 -2.51 -4.39 22.85
C GLY A 158 -3.86 -4.49 23.55
N ASN A 159 -4.81 -3.60 23.26
CA ASN A 159 -6.21 -3.68 23.70
C ASN A 159 -7.02 -4.66 22.83
N GLU A 160 -6.41 -5.79 22.47
CA GLU A 160 -7.02 -6.76 21.55
C GLU A 160 -8.29 -7.40 22.15
N ALA A 161 -8.34 -7.58 23.47
CA ALA A 161 -9.48 -8.20 24.14
C ALA A 161 -10.73 -7.30 24.07
N GLU A 162 -10.54 -6.00 24.26
CA GLU A 162 -11.57 -4.96 24.18
C GLU A 162 -12.09 -4.86 22.74
N ILE A 163 -11.19 -4.83 21.75
CA ILE A 163 -11.58 -4.80 20.34
C ILE A 163 -12.27 -6.10 19.91
N LYS A 164 -11.84 -7.28 20.38
CA LYS A 164 -12.57 -8.53 20.15
C LYS A 164 -13.97 -8.50 20.77
N GLY A 165 -14.11 -7.91 21.96
CA GLY A 165 -15.39 -7.65 22.59
C GLY A 165 -16.29 -6.74 21.74
N LEU A 166 -15.73 -5.65 21.21
CA LEU A 166 -16.42 -4.74 20.29
C LEU A 166 -16.88 -5.46 19.02
N LEU A 167 -15.97 -6.18 18.37
CA LEU A 167 -16.23 -6.92 17.12
C LEU A 167 -17.31 -7.99 17.28
N SER A 168 -17.51 -8.54 18.48
CA SER A 168 -18.60 -9.50 18.73
C SER A 168 -20.01 -8.90 18.58
N HIS A 169 -20.14 -7.57 18.58
CA HIS A 169 -21.40 -6.85 18.39
C HIS A 169 -21.60 -6.35 16.95
N VAL A 170 -20.64 -6.60 16.06
CA VAL A 170 -20.65 -6.12 14.68
C VAL A 170 -20.56 -7.30 13.72
N ASP A 171 -21.24 -7.18 12.59
CA ASP A 171 -21.08 -8.09 11.45
C ASP A 171 -19.70 -7.85 10.82
N CYS A 172 -18.70 -8.63 11.26
CA CYS A 172 -17.30 -8.45 10.89
C CYS A 172 -17.05 -8.58 9.39
N VAL A 173 -17.76 -9.46 8.68
CA VAL A 173 -17.58 -9.62 7.23
C VAL A 173 -18.15 -8.43 6.48
N ALA A 174 -19.31 -7.92 6.90
CA ALA A 174 -19.85 -6.68 6.33
C ALA A 174 -18.96 -5.47 6.64
N LEU A 175 -18.44 -5.37 7.88
CA LEU A 175 -17.49 -4.33 8.27
C LEU A 175 -16.23 -4.40 7.41
N LEU A 176 -15.67 -5.60 7.24
CA LEU A 176 -14.51 -5.82 6.37
C LEU A 176 -14.81 -5.41 4.93
N GLY A 177 -15.99 -5.76 4.39
CA GLY A 177 -16.47 -5.30 3.10
C GLY A 177 -16.42 -3.78 2.96
N LEU A 178 -17.01 -3.05 3.92
CA LEU A 178 -16.99 -1.58 3.94
C LEU A 178 -15.57 -1.01 4.00
N ILE A 179 -14.69 -1.60 4.80
CA ILE A 179 -13.29 -1.17 4.92
C ILE A 179 -12.55 -1.38 3.58
N LEU A 180 -12.75 -2.51 2.92
CA LEU A 180 -12.12 -2.85 1.65
C LEU A 180 -12.67 -2.03 0.48
N GLU A 181 -13.96 -1.68 0.53
CA GLU A 181 -14.63 -0.86 -0.47
C GLU A 181 -14.23 0.61 -0.39
N TYR A 182 -13.66 1.05 0.73
CA TYR A 182 -13.36 2.45 0.96
C TYR A 182 -11.92 2.82 0.56
N PRO A 183 -11.72 3.55 -0.56
CA PRO A 183 -10.40 3.75 -1.15
C PRO A 183 -9.50 4.68 -0.33
N ARG A 184 -10.00 5.36 0.72
CA ARG A 184 -9.17 6.23 1.56
C ARG A 184 -8.51 5.50 2.72
N PHE A 185 -8.76 4.22 2.95
CA PHE A 185 -7.90 3.48 3.87
C PHE A 185 -6.58 3.12 3.19
N SER A 186 -5.51 3.16 3.97
CA SER A 186 -4.23 2.57 3.56
C SER A 186 -4.13 1.23 4.26
N GLY A 187 -3.75 0.17 3.53
CA GLY A 187 -3.64 -1.18 4.06
C GLY A 187 -2.80 -1.25 5.35
N GLN A 188 -1.70 -0.51 5.43
CA GLN A 188 -0.86 -0.41 6.62
C GLN A 188 -1.62 0.15 7.84
N LYS A 189 -2.47 1.16 7.65
CA LYS A 189 -3.21 1.85 8.73
C LYS A 189 -4.36 1.06 9.34
N ILE A 190 -4.75 -0.05 8.72
CA ILE A 190 -5.88 -0.88 9.16
C ILE A 190 -5.46 -2.35 9.31
N SER A 191 -4.16 -2.64 9.21
CA SER A 191 -3.66 -4.00 9.14
C SER A 191 -3.86 -4.79 10.44
N SER A 192 -3.81 -4.12 11.60
CA SER A 192 -4.05 -4.74 12.90
C SER A 192 -5.53 -5.02 13.11
N LEU A 193 -6.42 -4.09 12.72
CA LEU A 193 -7.86 -4.32 12.78
C LEU A 193 -8.29 -5.46 11.84
N ILE A 194 -7.79 -5.47 10.60
CA ILE A 194 -8.06 -6.55 9.64
C ILE A 194 -7.66 -7.90 10.23
N LEU A 195 -6.49 -7.98 10.87
CA LEU A 195 -6.02 -9.21 11.48
C LEU A 195 -6.97 -9.70 12.58
N LEU A 196 -7.43 -8.81 13.46
CA LEU A 196 -8.39 -9.15 14.51
C LEU A 196 -9.77 -9.56 13.96
N ILE A 197 -10.22 -8.92 12.89
CA ILE A 197 -11.46 -9.29 12.20
C ILE A 197 -11.37 -10.71 11.65
N ILE A 198 -10.26 -11.06 11.00
CA ILE A 198 -10.03 -12.41 10.48
C ILE A 198 -9.94 -13.41 11.62
N GLU A 199 -9.20 -13.10 12.69
CA GLU A 199 -9.08 -14.00 13.85
C GLU A 199 -10.44 -14.26 14.52
N ALA A 200 -11.30 -13.25 14.61
CA ALA A 200 -12.63 -13.39 15.18
C ALA A 200 -13.56 -14.26 14.32
N ASN A 201 -13.42 -14.22 12.99
CA ASN A 201 -14.32 -14.87 12.03
C ASN A 201 -13.58 -15.54 10.85
N GLU A 202 -12.61 -16.39 11.17
CA GLU A 202 -11.67 -16.98 10.20
C GLU A 202 -12.38 -17.65 9.02
N LEU A 203 -13.23 -18.64 9.32
CA LEU A 203 -13.90 -19.44 8.29
C LEU A 203 -14.81 -18.58 7.41
N GLU A 204 -15.50 -17.61 8.02
CA GLU A 204 -16.39 -16.72 7.32
C GLU A 204 -15.60 -15.80 6.38
N CYS A 205 -14.50 -15.21 6.85
CA CYS A 205 -13.61 -14.37 6.05
C CYS A 205 -12.99 -15.13 4.87
N ILE A 206 -12.53 -16.37 5.08
CA ILE A 206 -12.00 -17.24 4.01
C ILE A 206 -13.09 -17.50 2.96
N SER A 207 -14.31 -17.82 3.41
CA SER A 207 -15.44 -18.10 2.50
C SER A 207 -15.93 -16.86 1.74
N ALA A 208 -15.84 -15.68 2.37
CA ALA A 208 -16.28 -14.40 1.82
C ALA A 208 -15.24 -13.76 0.89
N ALA A 209 -13.96 -14.16 0.96
CA ALA A 209 -12.87 -13.55 0.21
C ALA A 209 -13.14 -13.38 -1.30
N PRO A 210 -13.73 -14.35 -2.04
CA PRO A 210 -14.07 -14.15 -3.45
C PRO A 210 -15.09 -13.04 -3.69
N ALA A 211 -16.07 -12.89 -2.79
CA ALA A 211 -17.08 -11.84 -2.89
C ALA A 211 -16.48 -10.47 -2.56
N LEU A 212 -15.62 -10.39 -1.54
CA LEU A 212 -14.90 -9.18 -1.17
C LEU A 212 -13.98 -8.70 -2.31
N LEU A 213 -13.30 -9.62 -3.00
CA LEU A 213 -12.47 -9.31 -4.17
C LEU A 213 -13.29 -8.72 -5.33
N ALA A 214 -14.51 -9.24 -5.55
CA ALA A 214 -15.37 -8.77 -6.63
C ALA A 214 -15.93 -7.35 -6.42
N ASN A 215 -15.90 -6.85 -5.18
CA ASN A 215 -16.47 -5.55 -4.81
C ASN A 215 -15.44 -4.44 -4.66
N ILE A 216 -14.16 -4.69 -4.96
CA ILE A 216 -13.12 -3.67 -4.81
C ILE A 216 -13.45 -2.45 -5.70
N PRO A 217 -13.29 -1.21 -5.22
CA PRO A 217 -13.49 -0.03 -6.05
C PRO A 217 -12.43 0.04 -7.15
N LEU A 218 -12.82 0.50 -8.34
CA LEU A 218 -11.90 0.73 -9.47
C LEU A 218 -10.98 1.95 -9.27
N VAL A 219 -11.10 2.64 -8.14
CA VAL A 219 -10.31 3.83 -7.81
C VAL A 219 -9.30 3.44 -6.74
N ALA A 220 -8.03 3.31 -7.13
CA ALA A 220 -6.94 3.11 -6.19
C ALA A 220 -6.50 4.43 -5.56
N ARG A 221 -5.94 4.31 -4.35
CA ARG A 221 -5.04 5.33 -3.80
C ARG A 221 -3.75 5.38 -4.58
N PHE A 222 -3.13 6.56 -4.64
CA PHE A 222 -1.88 6.81 -5.35
C PHE A 222 -0.64 6.18 -4.69
N ASP A 223 -0.75 5.67 -3.45
CA ASP A 223 0.38 5.14 -2.68
C ASP A 223 0.59 3.62 -2.82
N GLY A 224 -0.28 2.92 -3.55
CA GLY A 224 -0.18 1.46 -3.77
C GLY A 224 -0.49 0.58 -2.54
N ASP A 225 -0.75 1.18 -1.37
CA ASP A 225 -1.04 0.48 -0.12
C ASP A 225 -2.54 0.17 0.00
N LEU A 226 -2.99 -0.82 -0.76
CA LEU A 226 -4.41 -1.16 -0.87
C LEU A 226 -4.92 -1.96 0.34
N PRO A 227 -6.09 -1.59 0.92
CA PRO A 227 -6.77 -2.37 1.97
C PRO A 227 -6.89 -3.87 1.65
N ILE A 228 -7.22 -4.20 0.40
CA ILE A 228 -7.36 -5.59 -0.04
C ILE A 228 -6.05 -6.37 0.06
N LEU A 229 -4.91 -5.73 -0.20
CA LEU A 229 -3.61 -6.40 -0.08
C LEU A 229 -3.28 -6.66 1.38
N ALA A 230 -3.62 -5.75 2.29
CA ALA A 230 -3.49 -5.99 3.72
C ALA A 230 -4.37 -7.17 4.18
N PHE A 231 -5.63 -7.23 3.73
CA PHE A 231 -6.52 -8.37 3.97
C PHE A 231 -5.94 -9.68 3.45
N LEU A 232 -5.55 -9.73 2.18
CA LEU A 232 -4.98 -10.92 1.56
C LEU A 232 -3.70 -11.38 2.27
N THR A 233 -2.82 -10.45 2.67
CA THR A 233 -1.61 -10.79 3.41
C THR A 233 -1.94 -11.37 4.78
N SER A 234 -2.85 -10.76 5.53
CA SER A 234 -3.25 -11.25 6.86
C SER A 234 -3.94 -12.62 6.77
N LEU A 235 -4.75 -12.85 5.72
CA LEU A 235 -5.49 -14.09 5.53
C LEU A 235 -4.56 -15.31 5.35
N ILE A 236 -3.37 -15.15 4.76
CA ILE A 236 -2.42 -16.26 4.52
C ILE A 236 -2.13 -17.04 5.80
N SER A 237 -2.00 -16.37 6.94
CA SER A 237 -1.67 -16.99 8.23
C SER A 237 -2.78 -17.92 8.76
N PHE A 238 -3.99 -17.80 8.24
CA PHE A 238 -5.16 -18.59 8.63
C PHE A 238 -5.55 -19.63 7.58
N LEU A 239 -4.84 -19.71 6.45
CA LEU A 239 -5.15 -20.69 5.43
C LEU A 239 -4.67 -22.08 5.85
N PRO A 240 -5.47 -23.14 5.60
CA PRO A 240 -5.03 -24.50 5.87
C PRO A 240 -3.84 -24.86 4.96
N PRO A 241 -2.94 -25.77 5.40
CA PRO A 241 -1.84 -26.24 4.57
C PRO A 241 -2.34 -26.83 3.24
N GLY A 242 -1.79 -26.34 2.12
CA GLY A 242 -2.20 -26.77 0.78
C GLY A 242 -3.54 -26.21 0.32
N TYR A 243 -4.03 -25.14 0.94
CA TYR A 243 -5.21 -24.41 0.48
C TYR A 243 -5.10 -24.05 -1.01
N ILE A 244 -6.16 -24.35 -1.75
CA ILE A 244 -6.36 -23.97 -3.14
C ILE A 244 -7.53 -22.99 -3.17
N VAL A 245 -7.34 -21.87 -3.86
CA VAL A 245 -8.38 -20.83 -3.92
C VAL A 245 -9.60 -21.35 -4.70
N PRO A 246 -10.82 -20.89 -4.36
CA PRO A 246 -12.02 -21.25 -5.11
C PRO A 246 -12.01 -20.65 -6.53
N PRO A 247 -12.75 -21.22 -7.50
CA PRO A 247 -12.76 -20.76 -8.89
C PRO A 247 -13.20 -19.30 -9.13
N ARG A 248 -13.82 -18.67 -8.13
CA ARG A 248 -14.26 -17.26 -8.18
C ARG A 248 -13.26 -16.29 -7.56
N PHE A 249 -12.09 -16.78 -7.15
CA PHE A 249 -11.04 -15.96 -6.53
C PHE A 249 -10.25 -15.22 -7.61
N ASP A 250 -10.90 -14.24 -8.23
CA ASP A 250 -10.32 -13.44 -9.30
C ASP A 250 -9.49 -12.29 -8.73
N LEU A 251 -8.20 -12.27 -9.07
CA LEU A 251 -7.25 -11.23 -8.67
C LEU A 251 -7.00 -10.18 -9.75
N SER A 252 -7.63 -10.27 -10.92
CA SER A 252 -7.35 -9.37 -12.05
C SER A 252 -7.51 -7.89 -11.67
N GLN A 253 -8.57 -7.54 -10.95
CA GLN A 253 -8.76 -6.16 -10.51
C GLN A 253 -7.74 -5.72 -9.47
N THR A 254 -7.44 -6.57 -8.48
CA THR A 254 -6.40 -6.29 -7.47
C THR A 254 -5.03 -6.07 -8.11
N LEU A 255 -4.68 -6.91 -9.09
CA LEU A 255 -3.45 -6.78 -9.87
C LEU A 255 -3.44 -5.46 -10.66
N ALA A 256 -4.52 -5.13 -11.37
CA ALA A 256 -4.61 -3.89 -12.12
C ALA A 256 -4.42 -2.65 -11.23
N LEU A 257 -5.04 -2.63 -10.04
CA LEU A 257 -4.89 -1.54 -9.08
C LEU A 257 -3.49 -1.47 -8.46
N PHE A 258 -2.90 -2.62 -8.13
CA PHE A 258 -1.53 -2.70 -7.62
C PHE A 258 -0.52 -2.20 -8.64
N MET A 259 -0.72 -2.55 -9.92
CA MET A 259 0.14 -2.15 -11.04
C MET A 259 -0.11 -0.71 -11.54
N LEU A 260 -1.21 -0.07 -11.11
CA LEU A 260 -1.51 1.32 -11.51
C LEU A 260 -0.54 2.34 -10.89
N ASN A 261 0.03 2.00 -9.74
CA ASN A 261 0.96 2.85 -9.01
C ASN A 261 2.40 2.41 -9.25
N ASP A 262 3.34 3.36 -9.10
CA ASP A 262 4.75 3.01 -9.08
C ASP A 262 5.02 2.05 -7.90
N PRO A 263 5.80 0.98 -8.09
CA PRO A 263 6.19 0.09 -7.00
C PRO A 263 6.73 0.89 -5.81
N ASP A 264 6.20 0.65 -4.60
CA ASP A 264 6.73 1.24 -3.38
C ASP A 264 7.74 0.30 -2.71
N ARG A 265 8.89 0.84 -2.33
CA ARG A 265 10.01 0.06 -1.78
C ARG A 265 9.70 -0.65 -0.46
N GLN A 266 8.72 -0.18 0.30
CA GLN A 266 8.35 -0.74 1.61
C GLN A 266 7.29 -1.83 1.47
N THR A 267 6.41 -1.70 0.48
CA THR A 267 5.26 -2.60 0.33
C THR A 267 5.40 -3.60 -0.81
N TRP A 268 6.24 -3.33 -1.81
CA TRP A 268 6.39 -4.16 -3.02
C TRP A 268 6.67 -5.62 -2.70
N ARG A 269 7.71 -5.90 -1.90
CA ARG A 269 8.08 -7.29 -1.59
C ARG A 269 6.94 -8.04 -0.91
N LYS A 270 6.35 -7.44 0.13
CA LYS A 270 5.25 -8.03 0.89
C LYS A 270 4.05 -8.33 -0.01
N HIS A 271 3.64 -7.36 -0.84
CA HIS A 271 2.47 -7.49 -1.68
C HIS A 271 2.69 -8.39 -2.90
N SER A 272 3.86 -8.33 -3.53
CA SER A 272 4.21 -9.25 -4.62
C SER A 272 4.30 -10.70 -4.14
N GLU A 273 4.88 -10.96 -2.96
CA GLU A 273 4.87 -12.29 -2.32
C GLU A 273 3.44 -12.77 -2.03
N THR A 274 2.59 -11.88 -1.51
CA THR A 274 1.18 -12.19 -1.23
C THR A 274 0.43 -12.55 -2.50
N LEU A 275 0.50 -11.71 -3.55
CA LEU A 275 -0.17 -11.96 -4.82
C LEU A 275 0.34 -13.25 -5.47
N MET A 276 1.66 -13.47 -5.46
CA MET A 276 2.26 -14.69 -5.98
C MET A 276 1.82 -15.95 -5.24
N HIS A 277 1.63 -15.86 -3.92
CA HIS A 277 1.09 -16.97 -3.12
C HIS A 277 -0.28 -17.42 -3.66
N TYR A 278 -1.22 -16.49 -3.82
CA TYR A 278 -2.56 -16.82 -4.30
C TYR A 278 -2.59 -17.24 -5.78
N LEU A 279 -1.79 -16.59 -6.63
CA LEU A 279 -1.66 -16.99 -8.05
C LEU A 279 -1.20 -18.45 -8.17
N HIS A 280 -0.19 -18.84 -7.39
CA HIS A 280 0.30 -20.22 -7.34
C HIS A 280 -0.71 -21.17 -6.67
N ALA A 281 -1.54 -20.69 -5.76
CA ALA A 281 -2.61 -21.46 -5.11
C ALA A 281 -3.88 -21.61 -5.97
N GLY A 282 -3.82 -21.31 -7.27
CA GLY A 282 -4.91 -21.52 -8.23
C GLY A 282 -5.60 -20.25 -8.72
N ALA A 283 -5.29 -19.08 -8.16
CA ALA A 283 -5.94 -17.83 -8.58
C ALA A 283 -5.58 -17.46 -10.02
N PHE A 284 -4.43 -17.91 -10.51
CA PHE A 284 -4.01 -17.71 -11.90
C PHE A 284 -5.04 -18.26 -12.90
N ASP A 285 -5.65 -19.41 -12.60
CA ASP A 285 -6.64 -20.03 -13.49
C ASP A 285 -8.03 -19.37 -13.40
N ALA A 286 -8.26 -18.57 -12.35
CA ALA A 286 -9.51 -17.85 -12.10
C ALA A 286 -9.51 -16.40 -12.63
N LEU A 287 -8.39 -15.93 -13.20
CA LEU A 287 -8.25 -14.56 -13.69
C LEU A 287 -9.20 -14.27 -14.86
N SER A 288 -9.99 -13.20 -14.74
CA SER A 288 -10.82 -12.71 -15.86
C SER A 288 -10.02 -11.92 -16.90
N ASP A 289 -8.91 -11.31 -16.49
CA ASP A 289 -7.97 -10.58 -17.34
C ASP A 289 -6.52 -11.09 -17.15
N GLN A 290 -5.99 -11.69 -18.22
CA GLN A 290 -4.63 -12.22 -18.28
C GLN A 290 -3.58 -11.14 -18.58
N ASP A 291 -3.96 -9.97 -19.09
CA ASP A 291 -3.01 -8.89 -19.38
C ASP A 291 -2.51 -8.26 -18.07
N SER A 292 -3.40 -8.06 -17.10
CA SER A 292 -3.06 -7.54 -15.77
C SER A 292 -1.99 -8.40 -15.06
N VAL A 293 -2.07 -9.73 -15.15
CA VAL A 293 -1.05 -10.62 -14.56
C VAL A 293 0.25 -10.62 -15.35
N ARG A 294 0.21 -10.46 -16.68
CA ARG A 294 1.40 -10.47 -17.54
C ARG A 294 2.38 -9.37 -17.15
N GLU A 295 1.89 -8.16 -16.93
CA GLU A 295 2.72 -7.02 -16.51
C GLU A 295 3.34 -7.25 -15.13
N PHE A 296 2.54 -7.69 -14.17
CA PHE A 296 3.01 -8.05 -12.83
C PHE A 296 4.11 -9.12 -12.85
N LEU A 297 3.90 -10.22 -13.59
CA LEU A 297 4.89 -11.29 -13.71
C LEU A 297 6.18 -10.80 -14.35
N THR A 298 6.05 -10.01 -15.43
CA THR A 298 7.19 -9.37 -16.10
C THR A 298 8.03 -8.64 -15.07
N ILE A 299 7.47 -7.69 -14.31
CA ILE A 299 8.20 -6.94 -13.28
C ILE A 299 8.83 -7.86 -12.22
N CYS A 300 8.11 -8.90 -11.77
CA CYS A 300 8.65 -9.85 -10.80
C CYS A 300 9.90 -10.59 -11.29
N THR A 301 10.05 -10.79 -12.61
CA THR A 301 11.20 -11.50 -13.19
C THR A 301 12.47 -10.65 -13.33
N PHE A 302 12.39 -9.32 -13.36
CA PHE A 302 13.54 -8.43 -13.56
C PHE A 302 14.26 -8.11 -12.25
N PRO A 303 15.44 -8.69 -11.97
CA PRO A 303 16.20 -8.39 -10.75
C PRO A 303 16.83 -6.99 -10.81
N ASP A 304 17.30 -6.62 -12.00
CA ASP A 304 18.12 -5.44 -12.23
C ASP A 304 17.29 -4.14 -12.15
N LEU A 305 15.98 -4.22 -12.39
CA LEU A 305 15.05 -3.09 -12.25
C LEU A 305 15.15 -2.46 -10.86
N TRP A 306 15.26 -3.28 -9.81
CA TRP A 306 15.32 -2.79 -8.42
C TRP A 306 16.66 -2.14 -8.12
N VAL A 307 17.75 -2.67 -8.66
CA VAL A 307 19.09 -2.11 -8.51
C VAL A 307 19.18 -0.75 -9.20
N GLU A 308 18.61 -0.61 -10.40
CA GLU A 308 18.54 0.66 -11.14
C GLU A 308 17.71 1.71 -10.39
N LEU A 309 16.67 1.30 -9.66
CA LEU A 309 15.87 2.17 -8.81
C LEU A 309 16.52 2.46 -7.44
N GLY A 310 17.71 1.91 -7.16
CA GLY A 310 18.43 2.11 -5.91
C GLY A 310 17.83 1.37 -4.71
N TRP A 311 17.04 0.33 -4.95
CA TRP A 311 16.45 -0.50 -3.91
C TRP A 311 17.47 -1.53 -3.41
N SER A 312 17.40 -1.86 -2.13
CA SER A 312 18.18 -2.97 -1.59
C SER A 312 17.57 -4.31 -2.01
N TRP A 313 18.38 -5.37 -2.00
CA TRP A 313 17.94 -6.72 -2.40
C TRP A 313 16.78 -7.26 -1.56
N ASP A 314 16.65 -6.81 -0.31
CA ASP A 314 15.56 -7.16 0.58
C ASP A 314 14.26 -6.40 0.29
N GLN A 315 14.30 -5.29 -0.47
CA GLN A 315 13.13 -4.50 -0.87
C GLN A 315 12.52 -4.95 -2.20
N GLY A 316 13.35 -5.52 -3.10
CA GLY A 316 12.90 -6.04 -4.39
C GLY A 316 12.19 -7.40 -4.31
N THR A 317 11.84 -7.93 -5.47
CA THR A 317 11.20 -9.25 -5.59
C THR A 317 12.10 -10.36 -5.08
N SER A 318 11.60 -11.16 -4.13
CA SER A 318 12.32 -12.29 -3.55
C SER A 318 12.56 -13.42 -4.56
N ALA A 319 13.59 -14.24 -4.32
CA ALA A 319 13.94 -15.35 -5.21
C ALA A 319 12.79 -16.36 -5.40
N PRO A 320 12.07 -16.81 -4.36
CA PRO A 320 10.94 -17.73 -4.55
C PRO A 320 9.81 -17.12 -5.39
N THR A 321 9.51 -15.84 -5.18
CA THR A 321 8.51 -15.12 -5.97
C THR A 321 8.94 -14.99 -7.43
N ARG A 322 10.22 -14.72 -7.67
CA ARG A 322 10.79 -14.66 -9.02
C ARG A 322 10.72 -15.99 -9.75
N GLU A 323 11.09 -17.09 -9.09
CA GLU A 323 11.01 -18.44 -9.68
C GLU A 323 9.58 -18.80 -10.07
N ARG A 324 8.61 -18.55 -9.19
CA ARG A 324 7.18 -18.74 -9.48
C ARG A 324 6.70 -17.83 -10.60
N ALA A 325 7.19 -16.60 -10.67
CA ALA A 325 6.83 -15.70 -11.76
C ALA A 325 7.28 -16.25 -13.12
N ILE A 326 8.50 -16.79 -13.21
CA ILE A 326 9.02 -17.43 -14.43
C ILE A 326 8.17 -18.64 -14.83
N GLU A 327 7.75 -19.46 -13.86
CA GLU A 327 6.88 -20.60 -14.12
C GLU A 327 5.52 -20.18 -14.67
N LEU A 328 4.86 -19.21 -14.03
CA LEU A 328 3.57 -18.69 -14.47
C LEU A 328 3.66 -17.98 -15.83
N GLN A 329 4.78 -17.32 -16.13
CA GLN A 329 5.02 -16.70 -17.44
C GLN A 329 5.09 -17.74 -18.55
N ARG A 330 5.78 -18.87 -18.33
CA ARG A 330 5.76 -20.00 -19.28
C ARG A 330 4.36 -20.58 -19.46
N LYS A 331 3.58 -20.66 -18.38
CA LYS A 331 2.18 -21.12 -18.46
C LYS A 331 1.34 -20.17 -19.33
N LEU A 332 1.52 -18.85 -19.22
CA LEU A 332 0.87 -17.86 -20.10
C LEU A 332 1.26 -18.06 -21.57
N GLU A 333 2.55 -18.26 -21.88
CA GLU A 333 3.02 -18.48 -23.26
C GLU A 333 2.37 -19.71 -23.90
N VAL A 334 2.20 -20.79 -23.14
CA VAL A 334 1.50 -22.00 -23.60
C VAL A 334 0.02 -21.72 -23.89
N LEU A 335 -0.65 -20.94 -23.03
CA LEU A 335 -2.05 -20.56 -23.23
C LEU A 335 -2.22 -19.64 -24.44
N ASP A 336 -1.32 -18.68 -24.64
CA ASP A 336 -1.31 -17.78 -25.80
C ASP A 336 -1.12 -18.59 -27.10
N ALA A 337 -0.15 -19.51 -27.15
CA ALA A 337 0.08 -20.36 -28.31
C ALA A 337 -1.13 -21.27 -28.62
N ALA A 338 -1.78 -21.83 -27.58
CA ALA A 338 -2.98 -22.63 -27.76
C ALA A 338 -4.15 -21.80 -28.30
N ARG A 339 -4.31 -20.56 -27.84
CA ARG A 339 -5.33 -19.62 -28.32
C ARG A 339 -5.09 -19.22 -29.77
N GLU A 340 -3.86 -18.91 -30.14
CA GLU A 340 -3.47 -18.60 -31.52
C GLU A 340 -3.72 -19.79 -32.45
N ALA A 341 -3.35 -21.02 -32.03
CA ALA A 341 -3.61 -22.23 -32.81
C ALA A 341 -5.11 -22.49 -33.02
N ALA A 342 -5.94 -22.26 -31.99
CA ALA A 342 -7.39 -22.42 -32.09
C ALA A 342 -8.02 -21.40 -33.06
N LEU A 343 -7.53 -20.15 -33.06
CA LEU A 343 -7.97 -19.12 -34.00
C LEU A 343 -7.64 -19.50 -35.45
N LEU A 344 -6.41 -19.98 -35.71
CA LEU A 344 -5.99 -20.43 -37.04
C LEU A 344 -6.79 -21.64 -37.54
N ALA A 345 -7.22 -22.54 -36.65
CA ALA A 345 -8.07 -23.67 -37.00
C ALA A 345 -9.52 -23.27 -37.29
N ALA A 346 -10.02 -22.19 -36.69
CA ALA A 346 -11.37 -21.67 -36.93
C ALA A 346 -11.49 -20.89 -38.26
N ASP A 347 -10.38 -20.35 -38.76
CA ASP A 347 -10.30 -19.62 -40.03
C ASP A 347 -10.07 -20.53 -41.26
N ASP A 348 -10.03 -21.87 -41.09
CA ASP A 348 -9.94 -22.82 -42.22
C ASP A 348 -11.32 -22.95 -42.91
N PRO A 349 -11.50 -22.46 -44.15
CA PRO A 349 -12.82 -22.29 -44.78
C PRO A 349 -13.43 -23.60 -45.32
N ALA A 350 -13.02 -24.76 -44.81
CA ALA A 350 -13.39 -26.06 -45.35
C ALA A 350 -14.74 -26.62 -44.84
N ASP A 351 -15.38 -26.04 -43.82
CA ASP A 351 -16.65 -26.56 -43.30
C ASP A 351 -17.76 -25.49 -43.26
N SER A 352 -18.51 -25.44 -44.37
CA SER A 352 -19.68 -24.59 -44.53
C SER A 352 -20.96 -25.39 -44.23
N ARG A 353 -21.35 -25.45 -42.95
CA ARG A 353 -22.75 -25.69 -42.55
C ARG A 353 -23.12 -24.90 -41.29
N SER A 354 -23.79 -23.77 -41.52
CA SER A 354 -24.63 -23.09 -40.53
C SER A 354 -25.91 -23.91 -40.25
N PRO A 355 -26.66 -23.62 -39.17
CA PRO A 355 -27.53 -22.45 -39.16
C PRO A 355 -27.59 -21.64 -37.83
N GLU A 356 -27.94 -20.36 -38.02
CA GLU A 356 -28.80 -19.45 -37.22
C GLU A 356 -28.42 -19.17 -35.75
N GLU A 357 -27.86 -17.99 -35.46
CA GLU A 357 -28.52 -16.70 -35.17
C GLU A 357 -29.05 -16.61 -33.72
N GLU A 358 -28.34 -15.88 -32.86
CA GLU A 358 -29.00 -15.14 -31.77
C GLU A 358 -28.25 -13.83 -31.49
N ASP A 359 -28.93 -12.76 -31.88
CA ASP A 359 -28.54 -11.35 -31.78
C ASP A 359 -28.45 -10.91 -30.30
N LYS A 360 -27.26 -10.52 -29.85
CA LYS A 360 -27.09 -9.70 -28.63
C LYS A 360 -26.24 -8.48 -28.97
N PRO A 361 -26.69 -7.26 -28.62
CA PRO A 361 -25.95 -6.06 -28.95
C PRO A 361 -24.61 -6.05 -28.19
N PRO A 362 -23.49 -5.64 -28.82
CA PRO A 362 -22.21 -5.60 -28.13
C PRO A 362 -22.26 -4.54 -27.03
N ALA A 363 -21.93 -4.93 -25.80
CA ALA A 363 -21.73 -4.01 -24.69
C ALA A 363 -20.56 -3.06 -25.02
N LEU A 364 -20.89 -1.91 -25.63
CA LEU A 364 -19.96 -0.86 -26.03
C LEU A 364 -19.07 -0.37 -24.87
N ALA A 365 -19.53 -0.54 -23.62
CA ALA A 365 -18.78 -0.22 -22.41
C ALA A 365 -17.45 -1.00 -22.28
N LEU A 366 -17.42 -2.29 -22.66
CA LEU A 366 -16.20 -3.12 -22.57
C LEU A 366 -15.16 -2.73 -23.62
N ARG A 367 -15.57 -2.38 -24.85
CA ARG A 367 -14.64 -1.94 -25.92
C ARG A 367 -14.04 -0.56 -25.67
N VAL A 368 -14.80 0.33 -25.03
CA VAL A 368 -14.31 1.66 -24.67
C VAL A 368 -13.30 1.56 -23.52
N TRP A 369 -13.51 0.65 -22.56
CA TRP A 369 -12.59 0.43 -21.44
C TRP A 369 -11.27 -0.21 -21.89
N ASP A 370 -11.33 -1.22 -22.76
CA ASP A 370 -10.16 -1.89 -23.33
C ASP A 370 -9.25 -0.92 -24.12
N ALA A 371 -9.85 0.12 -24.71
CA ALA A 371 -9.10 1.18 -25.38
C ALA A 371 -8.45 2.17 -24.40
N VAL A 372 -9.08 2.42 -23.25
CA VAL A 372 -8.57 3.34 -22.21
C VAL A 372 -7.41 2.70 -21.43
N THR A 373 -7.54 1.43 -21.02
CA THR A 373 -6.46 0.69 -20.33
C THR A 373 -5.24 0.51 -21.23
N ARG A 374 -5.43 0.16 -22.51
CA ARG A 374 -4.34 0.11 -23.50
C ARG A 374 -3.68 1.48 -23.72
N ARG A 375 -4.45 2.57 -23.70
CA ARG A 375 -3.90 3.93 -23.89
C ARG A 375 -3.10 4.40 -22.68
N LEU A 376 -3.54 4.07 -21.46
CA LEU A 376 -2.81 4.35 -20.23
C LEU A 376 -1.54 3.48 -20.13
N GLY A 377 -1.64 2.17 -20.35
CA GLY A 377 -0.47 1.27 -20.38
C GLY A 377 0.58 1.67 -21.43
N ASN A 378 0.18 2.24 -22.58
CA ASN A 378 1.11 2.74 -23.59
C ASN A 378 1.78 4.08 -23.22
N ILE A 379 1.11 4.96 -22.47
CA ILE A 379 1.70 6.19 -21.93
C ILE A 379 2.76 5.83 -20.88
N TRP A 380 2.50 4.81 -20.07
CA TRP A 380 3.42 4.25 -19.10
C TRP A 380 4.64 3.60 -19.77
N ARG A 381 4.42 2.73 -20.78
CA ARG A 381 5.50 2.13 -21.60
C ARG A 381 6.46 3.18 -22.19
N TRP A 382 5.96 4.37 -22.53
CA TRP A 382 6.74 5.48 -23.07
C TRP A 382 7.54 6.21 -21.98
N LYS A 383 6.94 6.44 -20.81
CA LYS A 383 7.61 7.11 -19.67
C LYS A 383 8.80 6.29 -19.15
N TRP A 384 8.66 4.96 -19.09
CA TRP A 384 9.73 4.05 -18.67
C TRP A 384 10.86 3.91 -19.70
N ARG A 385 10.55 3.81 -21.02
CA ARG A 385 11.58 3.76 -22.07
C ARG A 385 12.41 5.05 -22.18
N VAL A 386 11.79 6.21 -21.97
CA VAL A 386 12.49 7.50 -22.04
C VAL A 386 13.38 7.72 -20.81
N GLY A 387 13.01 7.21 -19.63
CA GLY A 387 13.86 7.21 -18.44
C GLY A 387 15.11 6.33 -18.58
N ALA A 388 14.95 5.11 -19.10
CA ALA A 388 16.06 4.17 -19.30
C ALA A 388 17.05 4.60 -20.40
N LEU A 389 16.59 5.28 -21.46
CA LEU A 389 17.48 5.82 -22.51
C LEU A 389 18.19 7.11 -22.09
N ALA A 390 17.59 7.93 -21.21
CA ALA A 390 18.22 9.15 -20.70
C ALA A 390 19.40 8.86 -19.75
N ALA A 391 19.33 7.78 -18.97
CA ALA A 391 20.42 7.36 -18.08
C ALA A 391 21.67 6.85 -18.85
N ASN A 392 21.50 6.25 -20.03
CA ASN A 392 22.60 5.77 -20.87
C ASN A 392 23.18 6.84 -21.82
N GLY A 393 22.44 7.91 -22.13
CA GLY A 393 22.90 8.98 -23.01
C GLY A 393 23.82 10.01 -22.35
N ASP A 394 23.70 10.23 -21.04
CA ASP A 394 24.48 11.25 -20.33
C ASP A 394 25.87 10.77 -19.87
N VAL A 395 26.10 9.45 -19.85
CA VAL A 395 27.42 8.88 -19.49
C VAL A 395 28.40 8.93 -20.67
N GLU A 396 27.92 8.91 -21.91
CA GLU A 396 28.77 8.92 -23.11
C GLU A 396 29.22 10.33 -23.54
N MET A 397 28.48 11.40 -23.15
CA MET A 397 28.86 12.79 -23.39
C MET A 397 29.88 13.35 -22.38
N ALA A 398 30.02 12.73 -21.21
CA ALA A 398 31.00 13.15 -20.19
C ALA A 398 32.42 12.64 -20.47
N LEU A 399 32.59 11.58 -21.26
CA LEU A 399 33.90 10.96 -21.55
C LEU A 399 34.58 11.48 -22.82
N SER A 400 33.87 12.20 -23.71
CA SER A 400 34.47 12.78 -24.92
C SER A 400 35.18 14.13 -24.70
N ASN A 401 35.03 14.77 -23.53
CA ASN A 401 35.62 16.08 -23.23
C ASN A 401 36.92 16.05 -22.39
N GLN A 402 37.52 14.88 -22.13
CA GLN A 402 38.80 14.76 -21.41
C GLN A 402 39.98 14.26 -22.26
N ARG A 403 39.94 14.43 -23.59
CA ARG A 403 41.13 14.34 -24.45
C ARG A 403 41.32 15.63 -25.24
N GLY A 404 41.92 16.62 -24.59
CA GLY A 404 42.31 17.85 -25.27
C GLY A 404 42.59 19.02 -24.36
N MET A 405 43.54 18.87 -23.43
CA MET A 405 44.44 19.96 -22.99
C MET A 405 45.60 19.37 -22.18
#